data_AF-A0A536QKK2-F1
#
_entry.id   AF-A0A536QKK2-F1
#
_cell.length_a   1.000
_cell.length_b   1.000
_cell.length_c   1.000
_cell.angle_alpha   90.00
_cell.angle_beta   90.00
_cell.angle_gamma   90.00
#
_symmetry.space_group_name_H-M   'P 1'
#
loop_
_entity.id
_entity.type
_entity.pdbx_description
1 polymer ?
#
loop_
_entity_poly.entity_id
_entity_poly.type
_entity_poly.pdbx_seq_one_letter_code
_entity_poly.pdbx_strand_id
1 'polypeptide(L)' 'MGTWQTFDTREDRTRIVDEALAAGMNLFDSSPMYGRAEDNLAKALHGRRAQAMIAT' A
#
# COMPACT_ATOMS: atom_id res chain seq x y z
N MET A 1 1.54 5.40 -6.34
CA MET A 1 1.20 6.06 -5.06
C MET A 1 2.35 5.82 -4.10
N GLY A 2 2.94 6.87 -3.55
CA GLY A 2 3.96 6.74 -2.50
C GLY A 2 3.34 6.40 -1.15
N THR A 3 3.99 5.53 -0.39
CA THR A 3 3.51 5.08 0.93
C THR A 3 4.14 5.84 2.10
N TRP A 4 5.21 6.61 1.87
CA TRP A 4 5.88 7.43 2.89
C TRP A 4 4.90 8.37 3.60
N GLN A 5 4.95 8.38 4.93
CA GLN A 5 4.06 9.10 5.87
C GLN A 5 2.56 8.74 5.80
N THR A 6 2.10 8.08 4.73
CA THR A 6 0.69 7.72 4.55
C THR A 6 0.38 6.36 5.19
N PHE A 7 1.33 5.42 5.09
CA PHE A 7 1.18 4.04 5.58
C PHE A 7 2.01 3.72 6.83
N ASP A 8 2.84 4.64 7.34
CA ASP A 8 3.50 4.47 8.63
C ASP A 8 2.57 4.80 9.81
N THR A 9 1.58 3.95 10.03
CA THR A 9 0.54 4.15 11.06
C THR A 9 0.10 2.82 11.67
N ARG A 10 -0.68 2.88 12.75
CA ARG A 10 -1.41 1.74 13.30
C ARG A 10 -2.84 1.61 12.76
N GLU A 11 -3.32 2.64 12.07
CA GLU A 11 -4.64 2.64 11.45
C GLU A 11 -4.70 1.72 10.23
N ASP A 12 -5.88 1.16 9.97
CA ASP A 12 -6.11 0.40 8.74
C ASP A 12 -6.10 1.33 7.51
N ARG A 13 -5.28 0.98 6.52
CA ARG A 13 -5.13 1.69 5.24
C ARG A 13 -5.75 0.95 4.06
N THR A 14 -6.45 -0.16 4.30
CA THR A 14 -7.08 -0.99 3.25
C THR A 14 -7.96 -0.15 2.33
N ARG A 15 -8.76 0.76 2.89
CA ARG A 15 -9.62 1.63 2.08
C ARG A 15 -8.85 2.54 1.11
N ILE A 16 -7.67 3.04 1.48
CA ILE A 16 -6.86 3.86 0.57
C ILE A 16 -6.38 3.02 -0.62
N VAL A 17 -5.99 1.77 -0.37
CA VAL A 17 -5.61 0.82 -1.43
C VAL A 17 -6.81 0.47 -2.31
N ASP A 18 -7.99 0.26 -1.71
CA ASP A 18 -9.24 0.00 -2.44
C ASP A 18 -9.55 1.12 -3.45
N GLU A 19 -9.56 2.37 -2.96
CA GLU A 19 -9.88 3.52 -3.80
C GLU A 19 -8.82 3.75 -4.88
N ALA A 20 -7.54 3.53 -4.56
CA ALA A 20 -6.46 3.61 -5.56
C ALA A 20 -6.65 2.58 -6.68
N LEU A 21 -6.90 1.32 -6.33
CA LEU A 21 -7.14 0.25 -7.30
C LEU A 21 -8.42 0.50 -8.11
N ALA A 22 -9.50 0.97 -7.47
CA ALA A 22 -10.76 1.33 -8.13
C ALA A 22 -10.58 2.49 -9.12
N ALA A 23 -9.67 3.43 -8.84
CA ALA A 23 -9.28 4.51 -9.74
C ALA A 23 -8.28 4.06 -10.84
N GLY A 24 -7.92 2.77 -10.90
CA GLY A 24 -6.96 2.22 -11.86
C GLY A 24 -5.49 2.45 -11.50
N MET A 25 -5.19 3.03 -10.33
CA MET A 25 -3.83 3.17 -9.84
C MET A 25 -3.36 1.87 -9.21
N ASN A 26 -2.44 1.17 -9.87
CA ASN A 26 -1.93 -0.12 -9.41
C ASN A 26 -0.43 -0.12 -9.02
N LEU A 27 0.32 0.97 -9.24
CA LEU A 27 1.71 1.08 -8.80
C LEU A 27 1.79 1.72 -7.41
N PHE A 28 2.38 0.99 -6.46
CA PHE A 28 2.67 1.44 -5.10
C PHE A 28 4.18 1.50 -4.89
N ASP A 29 4.64 2.63 -4.38
CA ASP A 29 6.05 2.89 -4.07
C ASP A 29 6.23 2.83 -2.54
N SER A 30 7.11 1.93 -2.10
CA SER A 30 7.41 1.69 -0.70
C SER A 30 8.91 1.53 -0.48
N SER A 31 9.30 1.29 0.76
CA SER A 31 10.69 1.06 1.13
C SER A 31 10.73 0.46 2.54
N PRO A 32 11.70 -0.42 2.87
CA PRO A 32 11.92 -0.87 4.24
C PRO A 32 12.22 0.28 5.22
N MET A 33 12.62 1.44 4.70
CA MET A 33 12.90 2.64 5.49
C MET A 33 11.64 3.41 5.91
N TYR A 34 10.46 3.10 5.36
CA TYR A 34 9.21 3.84 5.60
C TYR A 34 8.42 3.31 6.80
N GLY A 35 9.11 2.76 7.80
CA GLY A 35 8.49 2.26 9.03
C GLY A 35 7.51 1.13 8.76
N ARG A 36 6.24 1.30 9.15
CA ARG A 36 5.18 0.28 9.01
C ARG A 36 4.57 0.21 7.61
N ALA A 37 5.10 0.96 6.65
CA ALA A 37 4.48 1.10 5.34
C ALA A 37 4.33 -0.24 4.59
N GLU A 38 5.38 -1.06 4.53
CA GLU A 38 5.33 -2.35 3.83
C GLU A 38 4.35 -3.33 4.51
N ASP A 39 4.34 -3.39 5.84
CA ASP A 39 3.40 -4.22 6.60
C ASP A 39 1.94 -3.83 6.34
N ASN A 40 1.65 -2.53 6.34
CA ASN A 40 0.29 -2.04 6.11
C ASN A 40 -0.14 -2.21 4.66
N LEU A 41 0.76 -2.00 3.70
CA LEU A 41 0.51 -2.30 2.29
C LEU A 41 0.27 -3.81 2.07
N ALA A 42 1.06 -4.68 2.72
CA ALA A 42 0.91 -6.12 2.63
C ALA A 42 -0.44 -6.59 3.18
N LYS A 43 -0.88 -6.05 4.33
CA LYS A 43 -2.22 -6.31 4.89
C LYS A 43 -3.32 -5.88 3.94
N ALA A 44 -3.24 -4.67 3.40
CA ALA A 44 -4.22 -4.13 2.47
C ALA A 44 -4.32 -4.93 1.15
N LEU A 45 -3.21 -5.54 0.72
CA LEU A 45 -3.14 -6.37 -0.50
C LEU A 45 -3.33 -7.88 -0.24
N HIS A 46 -3.60 -8.29 1.00
CA HIS A 46 -3.79 -9.71 1.33
C HIS A 46 -4.91 -10.33 0.48
N GLY A 47 -4.64 -11.48 -0.15
CA GLY A 47 -5.56 -12.15 -1.08
C GLY A 47 -5.67 -11.54 -2.48
N ARG A 48 -5.04 -10.39 -2.74
CA ARG A 48 -5.13 -9.66 -4.03
C ARG A 48 -3.82 -9.03 -4.49
N ARG A 49 -2.68 -9.54 -4.00
CA ARG A 49 -1.34 -9.03 -4.31
C ARG A 49 -1.07 -8.88 -5.81
N ALA A 50 -1.64 -9.75 -6.65
CA ALA A 50 -1.48 -9.71 -8.10
C ALA A 50 -2.07 -8.45 -8.77
N GLN A 51 -2.97 -7.72 -8.09
CA GLN A 51 -3.58 -6.50 -8.61
C GLN A 51 -2.67 -5.28 -8.51
N ALA A 52 -1.53 -5.38 -7.81
CA ALA A 52 -0.61 -4.27 -7.55
C ALA A 52 0.80 -4.54 -8.10
N MET A 53 1.41 -3.50 -8.67
CA MET A 53 2.85 -3.41 -8.89
C MET A 53 3.48 -2.71 -7.68
N ILE A 54 4.59 -3.23 -7.17
CA ILE A 54 5.28 -2.67 -6.01
C ILE A 54 6.71 -2.29 -6.43
N ALA A 55 7.08 -1.04 -6.21
CA ALA A 55 8.47 -0.57 -6.21
C ALA A 55 8.94 -0.45 -4.76
N THR A 56 10.12 -0.97 -4.44
CA THR A 56 10.75 -0.97 -3.10
C THR A 56 12.25 -0.76 -3.22
#